data_AF-A0A969DZB4-F1
#
_entry.id   AF-A0A969DZB4-F1
#
_cell.length_a   1.000
_cell.length_b   1.000
_cell.length_c   1.000
_cell.angle_alpha   90.00
_cell.angle_beta   90.00
_cell.angle_gamma   90.00
#
_symmetry.space_group_name_H-M   'P 1'
#
loop_
_entity.id
_entity.type
_entity.pdbx_description
1 polymer ?
#
loop_
_entity_poly.entity_id
_entity_poly.type
_entity_poly.pdbx_seq_one_letter_code
_entity_poly.pdbx_strand_id
1 'polypeptide(L)'
;MIPIPTARFYGLLGLGGLIALASAIVFPGDRSLGIALGGMLAWDVLLVGLAIVDAGRVRPHRVTASRDLPSRLSIGRRNAIALTFQTPELPPAFSPAVIRWIDSIPPELNPALSPDFDPARPPGLNSDLNPDLSPKIPTAPIRLEGQRSASLVYHVLPRHRCELSWNRIQLRQIGPWRLAWHDWHQELPQTTRVYPDLVGLRELTIKLALQSSGNLRQLKRQGMGTEFSELREYGSGDDLRLIDWKATARRGRPLVRVLEPEQEQTVLILLDRGRLMTAQVMEQKRFDWGVNAALSLALAALNRGDRVGLGIFDKTMHRWMPPEQGPGHLSKLLEGICAIQPELIEPDYLGAVSTVLQQQSRRALVVMITEIVDETASAELIGSLMRLSPRYLPFCVTLRDPKIEQQAQAASAPEDLGDLDPLYRRAVALDLLHQRQLVFAKLQQQGVLVLDAPAAQISDQLVERYLRLKARNRL
;
A
#
# COMPACT_ATOMS: atom_id res chain seq x y z
N MET A 1 13.94 34.40 17.03
CA MET A 1 14.87 33.33 16.60
C MET A 1 16.23 33.67 17.13
N ILE A 2 16.77 32.80 17.96
CA ILE A 2 18.12 32.94 18.50
C ILE A 2 19.05 32.25 17.50
N PRO A 3 20.07 32.95 16.94
CA PRO A 3 21.01 32.34 16.01
C PRO A 3 21.77 31.20 16.70
N ILE A 4 21.88 30.04 16.05
CA ILE A 4 22.60 28.88 16.60
C ILE A 4 24.08 29.01 16.23
N PRO A 5 25.02 29.08 17.19
CA PRO A 5 26.43 29.29 16.89
C PRO A 5 27.04 28.17 16.05
N THR A 6 27.98 28.51 15.16
CA THR A 6 28.75 27.53 14.38
C THR A 6 30.08 27.18 15.06
N ALA A 7 30.77 26.13 14.57
CA ALA A 7 32.13 25.82 15.00
C ALA A 7 33.11 27.00 14.80
N ARG A 8 32.90 27.84 13.76
CA ARG A 8 33.72 29.03 13.51
C ARG A 8 33.50 30.10 14.58
N PHE A 9 32.26 30.28 15.04
CA PHE A 9 31.94 31.18 16.14
C PHE A 9 32.68 30.76 17.42
N TYR A 10 32.60 29.48 17.80
CA TYR A 10 33.33 28.96 18.96
C TYR A 10 34.85 29.07 18.80
N GLY A 11 35.39 28.84 17.59
CA GLY A 11 36.81 29.04 17.32
C GLY A 11 37.27 30.49 17.48
N LEU A 12 36.47 31.46 17.04
CA LEU A 12 36.75 32.89 17.22
C LEU A 12 36.63 33.35 18.67
N LEU A 13 35.70 32.75 19.42
CA LEU A 13 35.56 32.98 20.86
C LEU A 13 36.80 32.46 21.62
N GLY A 14 37.24 31.24 21.27
CA GLY A 14 38.49 30.66 21.80
C GLY A 14 39.74 31.47 21.45
N LEU A 15 39.82 32.02 20.23
CA LEU A 15 40.91 32.93 19.82
C LEU A 15 40.93 34.20 20.66
N GLY A 16 39.77 34.79 20.95
CA GLY A 16 39.64 35.95 21.84
C GLY A 16 40.19 35.65 23.24
N GLY A 17 39.88 34.47 23.79
CA GLY A 17 40.43 34.00 25.06
C GLY A 17 41.96 33.82 25.03
N LEU A 18 42.51 33.25 23.95
CA LEU A 18 43.96 33.11 23.78
C LEU A 18 44.68 34.47 23.68
N ILE A 19 44.10 35.43 23.00
CA ILE A 19 44.64 36.80 22.88
C ILE A 19 44.61 37.50 24.25
N ALA A 20 43.51 37.34 25.01
CA ALA A 20 43.41 37.87 26.37
C ALA A 20 44.48 37.25 27.29
N LEU A 21 44.69 35.93 27.22
CA LEU A 21 45.73 35.25 27.98
C LEU A 21 47.15 35.73 27.59
N ALA A 22 47.44 35.84 26.29
CA ALA A 22 48.72 36.31 25.80
C ALA A 22 49.01 37.76 26.21
N SER A 23 48.01 38.64 26.15
CA SER A 23 48.17 40.05 26.57
C SER A 23 48.41 40.20 28.07
N ALA A 24 47.79 39.35 28.90
CA ALA A 24 48.05 39.31 30.34
C ALA A 24 49.48 38.86 30.68
N ILE A 25 50.09 37.98 29.85
CA ILE A 25 51.47 37.49 30.01
C ILE A 25 52.49 38.53 29.56
N VAL A 26 52.25 39.20 28.42
CA VAL A 26 53.20 40.16 27.81
C VAL A 26 53.27 41.48 28.57
N PHE A 27 52.18 41.91 29.20
CA PHE A 27 52.12 43.16 29.97
C PHE A 27 51.81 42.88 31.45
N PRO A 28 52.76 42.38 32.25
CA PRO A 28 52.53 42.09 33.67
C PRO A 28 52.35 43.37 34.50
N GLY A 29 51.24 43.49 35.25
CA GLY A 29 50.97 44.57 36.19
C GLY A 29 49.58 44.45 36.84
N ASP A 30 49.34 45.14 37.97
CA ASP A 30 48.09 45.01 38.76
C ASP A 30 46.78 45.27 37.99
N ARG A 31 46.86 45.97 36.84
CA ARG A 31 45.70 46.27 35.97
C ARG A 31 45.62 45.39 34.72
N SER A 32 46.62 44.55 34.44
CA SER A 32 46.71 43.80 33.18
C SER A 32 45.58 42.79 33.02
N LEU A 33 45.22 42.11 34.11
CA LEU A 33 44.15 41.12 34.14
C LEU A 33 42.78 41.77 33.86
N GLY A 34 42.52 42.96 34.40
CA GLY A 34 41.29 43.72 34.14
C GLY A 34 41.19 44.20 32.69
N ILE A 35 42.30 44.66 32.09
CA ILE A 35 42.34 45.07 30.68
C ILE A 35 42.14 43.86 29.76
N ALA A 36 42.77 42.72 30.06
CA ALA A 36 42.62 41.49 29.30
C ALA A 36 41.18 40.94 29.35
N LEU A 37 40.56 40.88 30.54
CA LEU A 37 39.16 40.47 30.69
C LEU A 37 38.20 41.47 30.02
N GLY A 38 38.45 42.77 30.13
CA GLY A 38 37.66 43.80 29.46
C GLY A 38 37.74 43.69 27.94
N GLY A 39 38.93 43.43 27.39
CA GLY A 39 39.15 43.19 25.97
C GLY A 39 38.46 41.91 25.47
N MET A 40 38.50 40.84 26.25
CA MET A 40 37.77 39.59 25.96
C MET A 40 36.26 39.82 25.93
N LEU A 41 35.69 40.51 26.93
CA LEU A 41 34.27 40.83 26.96
C LEU A 41 33.86 41.71 25.77
N ALA A 42 34.67 42.71 25.41
CA ALA A 42 34.42 43.55 24.24
C ALA A 42 34.45 42.74 22.94
N TRP A 43 35.38 41.77 22.82
CA TRP A 43 35.44 40.84 21.70
C TRP A 43 34.22 39.93 21.61
N ASP A 44 33.79 39.36 22.73
CA ASP A 44 32.62 38.48 22.78
C ASP A 44 31.34 39.24 22.42
N VAL A 45 31.16 40.45 22.93
CA VAL A 45 30.02 41.34 22.58
C VAL A 45 30.06 41.68 21.09
N LEU A 46 31.22 42.00 20.53
CA LEU A 46 31.40 42.25 19.11
C LEU A 46 31.04 41.01 18.28
N LEU A 47 31.50 39.82 18.68
CA LEU A 47 31.25 38.55 18.00
C LEU A 47 29.75 38.20 17.99
N VAL A 48 29.07 38.38 19.12
CA VAL A 48 27.62 38.20 19.24
C VAL A 48 26.88 39.21 18.35
N GLY A 49 27.30 40.48 18.35
CA GLY A 49 26.74 41.51 17.46
C GLY A 49 26.90 41.15 15.99
N LEU A 50 28.08 40.68 15.58
CA LEU A 50 28.35 40.20 14.22
C LEU A 50 27.49 38.98 13.86
N ALA A 51 27.25 38.05 14.78
CA ALA A 51 26.36 36.90 14.55
C ALA A 51 24.89 37.32 14.37
N ILE A 52 24.41 38.34 15.09
CA ILE A 52 23.07 38.91 14.91
C ILE A 52 22.94 39.59 13.53
N VAL A 53 23.96 40.35 13.12
CA VAL A 53 24.01 40.97 11.78
C VAL A 53 24.05 39.91 10.68
N ASP A 54 24.85 38.84 10.85
CA ASP A 54 24.93 37.68 9.96
C ASP A 54 23.54 37.04 9.78
N ALA A 55 22.82 36.82 10.88
CA ALA A 55 21.45 36.29 10.86
C ALA A 55 20.43 37.22 10.20
N GLY A 56 20.55 38.54 10.42
CA GLY A 56 19.71 39.54 9.78
C GLY A 56 19.81 39.54 8.26
N ARG A 57 21.03 39.32 7.74
CA ARG A 57 21.32 39.27 6.30
C ARG A 57 20.79 38.03 5.57
N VAL A 58 20.54 36.93 6.29
CA VAL A 58 19.96 35.70 5.73
C VAL A 58 18.48 35.86 5.41
N ARG A 59 17.73 36.68 6.17
CA ARG A 59 16.26 36.82 6.03
C ARG A 59 15.77 37.10 4.59
N PRO A 60 16.32 38.05 3.82
CA PRO A 60 15.89 38.30 2.44
C PRO A 60 16.34 37.22 1.45
N HIS A 61 17.32 36.39 1.81
CA HIS A 61 17.88 35.33 0.95
C HIS A 61 17.55 33.93 1.47
N ARG A 62 16.42 33.78 2.17
CA ARG A 62 15.96 32.49 2.69
C ARG A 62 15.63 31.55 1.55
N VAL A 63 16.15 30.35 1.66
CA VAL A 63 15.77 29.24 0.78
C VAL A 63 14.29 28.92 0.98
N THR A 64 13.58 28.65 -0.09
CA THR A 64 12.25 28.04 -0.05
C THR A 64 12.38 26.58 -0.44
N ALA A 65 11.60 25.72 0.19
CA ALA A 65 11.46 24.34 -0.21
C ALA A 65 10.07 24.12 -0.82
N SER A 66 10.00 23.27 -1.82
CA SER A 66 8.76 22.68 -2.31
C SER A 66 8.85 21.16 -2.19
N ARG A 67 7.71 20.53 -1.93
CA ARG A 67 7.57 19.09 -1.82
C ARG A 67 6.70 18.60 -2.96
N ASP A 68 7.28 17.71 -3.75
CA ASP A 68 6.56 16.98 -4.79
C ASP A 68 6.23 15.59 -4.24
N LEU A 69 4.95 15.42 -3.92
CA LEU A 69 4.40 14.15 -3.45
C LEU A 69 3.81 13.41 -4.63
N PRO A 70 4.12 12.11 -4.81
CA PRO A 70 3.41 11.31 -5.78
C PRO A 70 1.92 11.31 -5.43
N SER A 71 1.06 11.41 -6.44
CA SER A 71 -0.40 11.45 -6.27
C SER A 71 -0.94 10.22 -5.53
N ARG A 72 -0.19 9.12 -5.51
CA ARG A 72 -0.53 7.85 -4.85
C ARG A 72 0.74 7.21 -4.28
N LEU A 73 0.74 6.97 -2.97
CA LEU A 73 1.75 6.12 -2.33
C LEU A 73 1.27 4.68 -2.33
N SER A 74 2.16 3.69 -2.35
CA SER A 74 1.81 2.26 -2.29
C SER A 74 2.42 1.59 -1.07
N ILE A 75 1.65 0.75 -0.37
CA ILE A 75 2.15 -0.06 0.75
C ILE A 75 3.24 -1.05 0.30
N GLY A 76 4.14 -1.41 1.21
CA GLY A 76 5.12 -2.48 1.01
C GLY A 76 6.23 -2.16 0.00
N ARG A 77 6.33 -0.91 -0.50
CA ARG A 77 7.37 -0.46 -1.43
C ARG A 77 7.96 0.91 -1.07
N ARG A 78 9.18 1.15 -1.55
CA ARG A 78 9.85 2.45 -1.43
C ARG A 78 9.20 3.47 -2.37
N ASN A 79 8.53 4.45 -1.82
CA ASN A 79 7.94 5.57 -2.55
C ASN A 79 8.90 6.75 -2.53
N ALA A 80 9.22 7.29 -3.71
CA ALA A 80 10.10 8.44 -3.84
C ALA A 80 9.34 9.74 -3.52
N ILE A 81 9.96 10.60 -2.71
CA ILE A 81 9.50 11.96 -2.42
C ILE A 81 10.60 12.91 -2.84
N ALA A 82 10.27 13.86 -3.71
CA ALA A 82 11.22 14.85 -4.18
C ALA A 82 11.04 16.16 -3.42
N LEU A 83 12.12 16.65 -2.84
CA LEU A 83 12.22 18.00 -2.27
C LEU A 83 13.03 18.86 -3.22
N THR A 84 12.47 20.00 -3.62
CA THR A 84 13.20 20.99 -4.40
C THR A 84 13.42 22.23 -3.54
N PHE A 85 14.68 22.59 -3.37
CA PHE A 85 15.11 23.78 -2.66
C PHE A 85 15.41 24.85 -3.69
N GLN A 86 14.76 26.00 -3.58
CA GLN A 86 14.96 27.16 -4.44
C GLN A 86 15.46 28.32 -3.61
N THR A 87 16.34 29.11 -4.21
CA THR A 87 16.87 30.29 -3.55
C THR A 87 16.66 31.51 -4.45
N PRO A 88 16.22 32.66 -3.90
CA PRO A 88 16.26 33.93 -4.63
C PRO A 88 17.70 34.28 -5.02
N GLU A 89 17.90 35.13 -6.04
CA GLU A 89 19.26 35.43 -6.54
C GLU A 89 20.25 35.73 -5.40
N LEU A 90 21.24 34.84 -5.23
CA LEU A 90 22.23 34.93 -4.18
C LEU A 90 23.31 35.94 -4.56
N PRO A 91 23.59 36.93 -3.72
CA PRO A 91 24.82 37.70 -3.85
C PRO A 91 26.03 36.74 -3.73
N PRO A 92 27.17 37.04 -4.40
CA PRO A 92 28.36 36.17 -4.38
C PRO A 92 28.89 35.89 -2.96
N ALA A 93 28.63 36.79 -2.00
CA ALA A 93 28.97 36.63 -0.58
C ALA A 93 28.23 35.47 0.12
N PHE A 94 27.14 34.96 -0.45
CA PHE A 94 26.35 33.86 0.08
C PHE A 94 26.59 32.53 -0.65
N SER A 95 27.51 32.49 -1.62
CA SER A 95 27.83 31.28 -2.38
C SER A 95 29.03 30.55 -1.76
N PRO A 96 28.94 29.23 -1.48
CA PRO A 96 27.75 28.40 -1.55
C PRO A 96 26.85 28.54 -0.31
N ALA A 97 25.54 28.54 -0.53
CA ALA A 97 24.58 28.48 0.57
C ALA A 97 24.54 27.03 1.10
N VAL A 98 24.90 26.84 2.37
CA VAL A 98 24.85 25.53 3.03
C VAL A 98 23.56 25.41 3.82
N ILE A 99 22.78 24.39 3.49
CA ILE A 99 21.42 24.20 3.99
C ILE A 99 21.33 22.85 4.69
N ARG A 100 20.78 22.84 5.90
CA ARG A 100 20.30 21.64 6.58
C ARG A 100 18.77 21.68 6.57
N TRP A 101 18.15 20.53 6.42
CA TRP A 101 16.71 20.43 6.35
C TRP A 101 16.25 19.21 7.15
N ILE A 102 15.05 19.31 7.70
CA ILE A 102 14.35 18.21 8.37
C ILE A 102 12.90 18.29 7.88
N ASP A 103 12.46 17.24 7.20
CA ASP A 103 11.08 17.13 6.78
C ASP A 103 10.21 16.57 7.92
N SER A 104 9.02 17.14 8.13
CA SER A 104 8.04 16.56 9.04
C SER A 104 7.37 15.39 8.33
N ILE A 105 7.92 14.20 8.58
CA ILE A 105 7.35 12.93 8.13
C ILE A 105 6.19 12.56 9.07
N PRO A 106 5.01 12.19 8.54
CA PRO A 106 3.90 11.71 9.34
C PRO A 106 4.30 10.55 10.26
N PRO A 107 3.81 10.49 11.51
CA PRO A 107 4.17 9.45 12.47
C PRO A 107 3.83 8.03 11.97
N GLU A 108 2.82 7.89 11.10
CA GLU A 108 2.42 6.62 10.50
C GLU A 108 3.50 6.02 9.58
N LEU A 109 4.43 6.84 9.09
CA LEU A 109 5.59 6.44 8.29
C LEU A 109 6.87 6.23 9.12
N ASN A 110 6.85 6.61 10.40
CA ASN A 110 7.98 6.48 11.32
C ASN A 110 7.51 5.93 12.69
N PRO A 111 7.46 4.60 12.88
CA PRO A 111 6.90 3.98 14.08
C PRO A 111 7.63 4.37 15.38
N ALA A 112 8.86 4.89 15.30
CA ALA A 112 9.62 5.40 16.45
C ALA A 112 9.10 6.75 17.01
N LEU A 113 8.16 7.41 16.33
CA LEU A 113 7.61 8.72 16.72
C LEU A 113 6.09 8.67 16.99
N SER A 114 5.47 7.48 17.02
CA SER A 114 4.06 7.36 17.38
C SER A 114 3.85 7.64 18.89
N PRO A 115 2.88 8.48 19.29
CA PRO A 115 2.62 8.79 20.71
C PRO A 115 2.22 7.57 21.55
N ASP A 116 1.78 6.47 20.91
CA ASP A 116 1.44 5.20 21.57
C ASP A 116 2.62 4.21 21.69
N PHE A 117 3.84 4.63 21.34
CA PHE A 117 5.04 3.79 21.50
C PHE A 117 5.44 3.73 22.99
N ASP A 118 5.00 2.67 23.68
CA ASP A 118 5.49 2.32 25.01
C ASP A 118 6.82 1.52 24.90
N PRO A 119 7.98 2.09 25.28
CA PRO A 119 9.25 1.37 25.25
C PRO A 119 9.29 0.17 26.21
N ALA A 120 8.35 0.07 27.17
CA ALA A 120 8.25 -1.03 28.12
C ALA A 120 7.34 -2.18 27.64
N ARG A 121 6.61 -2.02 26.53
CA ARG A 121 5.68 -3.03 26.01
C ARG A 121 5.83 -3.21 24.49
N PRO A 122 6.90 -3.88 24.03
CA PRO A 122 7.07 -4.16 22.62
C PRO A 122 5.89 -5.01 22.08
N PRO A 123 5.41 -4.74 20.85
CA PRO A 123 4.45 -5.63 20.19
C PRO A 123 5.06 -7.04 20.09
N GLY A 124 4.23 -8.04 20.39
CA GLY A 124 4.63 -9.41 20.72
C GLY A 124 5.72 -10.05 19.86
N LEU A 125 6.61 -10.76 20.56
CA LEU A 125 7.66 -11.67 20.11
C LEU A 125 7.64 -12.02 18.61
N ASN A 126 8.47 -11.32 17.86
CA ASN A 126 9.51 -11.90 16.99
C ASN A 126 10.61 -10.85 16.81
N SER A 127 11.75 -11.14 17.41
CA SER A 127 12.91 -10.27 17.61
C SER A 127 13.78 -10.15 16.35
N ASP A 128 13.26 -9.51 15.30
CA ASP A 128 14.04 -9.14 14.11
C ASP A 128 13.81 -7.68 13.67
N LEU A 129 13.30 -6.82 14.56
CA LEU A 129 13.25 -5.38 14.31
C LEU A 129 14.67 -4.82 14.36
N ASN A 130 15.33 -4.83 13.21
CA ASN A 130 16.60 -4.17 12.99
C ASN A 130 16.45 -2.67 13.35
N PRO A 131 17.12 -2.15 14.40
CA PRO A 131 17.02 -0.74 14.81
C PRO A 131 17.49 0.25 13.73
N ASP A 132 18.16 -0.23 12.68
CA ASP A 132 18.55 0.53 11.50
C ASP A 132 17.41 0.89 10.53
N LEU A 133 16.18 0.38 10.75
CA LEU A 133 14.99 0.68 9.92
C LEU A 133 14.22 1.93 10.36
N SER A 134 14.74 2.70 11.33
CA SER A 134 14.34 4.10 11.46
C SER A 134 14.66 4.78 10.12
N PRO A 135 13.73 5.49 9.45
CA PRO A 135 14.09 6.26 8.28
C PRO A 135 15.22 7.20 8.69
N LYS A 136 16.46 6.92 8.29
CA LYS A 136 17.57 7.86 8.40
C LYS A 136 17.14 9.05 7.55
N ILE A 137 16.49 10.03 8.18
CA ILE A 137 16.13 11.29 7.55
C ILE A 137 17.46 11.80 7.00
N PRO A 138 17.60 12.01 5.68
CA PRO A 138 18.85 12.46 5.13
C PRO A 138 19.11 13.87 5.65
N THR A 139 19.84 14.00 6.75
CA THR A 139 20.25 15.29 7.31
C THR A 139 21.47 15.86 6.57
N ALA A 140 21.82 15.26 5.43
CA ALA A 140 22.96 15.65 4.62
C ALA A 140 22.83 17.12 4.21
N PRO A 141 23.85 17.95 4.48
CA PRO A 141 23.82 19.34 4.12
C PRO A 141 23.87 19.49 2.60
N ILE A 142 22.96 20.30 2.05
CA ILE A 142 22.95 20.64 0.62
C ILE A 142 23.76 21.91 0.43
N ARG A 143 24.56 21.96 -0.64
CA ARG A 143 25.31 23.15 -1.06
C ARG A 143 24.72 23.67 -2.35
N LEU A 144 24.23 24.90 -2.36
CA LEU A 144 23.81 25.60 -3.58
C LEU A 144 24.96 26.46 -4.10
N GLU A 145 25.64 26.00 -5.14
CA GLU A 145 26.73 26.70 -5.82
C GLU A 145 26.19 27.51 -7.01
N GLY A 146 25.78 28.77 -6.80
CA GLY A 146 25.31 29.66 -7.88
C GLY A 146 24.05 29.19 -8.65
N GLN A 147 23.58 27.97 -8.41
CA GLN A 147 22.39 27.38 -8.98
C GLN A 147 21.15 27.83 -8.20
N ARG A 148 20.11 28.22 -8.95
CA ARG A 148 18.83 28.70 -8.40
C ARG A 148 18.02 27.60 -7.68
N SER A 149 18.37 26.33 -7.91
CA SER A 149 17.65 25.19 -7.34
C SER A 149 18.53 23.95 -7.13
N ALA A 150 18.26 23.19 -6.07
CA ALA A 150 18.71 21.80 -5.94
C ALA A 150 17.54 20.89 -5.61
N SER A 151 17.54 19.67 -6.15
CA SER A 151 16.53 18.67 -5.88
C SER A 151 17.15 17.46 -5.17
N LEU A 152 16.44 16.95 -4.18
CA LEU A 152 16.81 15.74 -3.44
C LEU A 152 15.63 14.78 -3.44
N VAL A 153 15.92 13.49 -3.60
CA VAL A 153 14.91 12.43 -3.48
C VAL A 153 15.22 11.59 -2.25
N TYR A 154 14.22 11.41 -1.39
CA TYR A 154 14.25 10.42 -0.31
C TYR A 154 13.10 9.42 -0.47
N HIS A 155 13.21 8.28 0.19
CA HIS A 155 12.22 7.21 0.06
C HIS A 155 11.49 6.94 1.37
N VAL A 156 10.19 6.72 1.29
CA VAL A 156 9.34 6.27 2.41
C VAL A 156 8.72 4.91 2.13
N LEU A 157 8.55 4.10 3.16
CA LEU A 157 8.01 2.74 3.07
C LEU A 157 6.77 2.62 3.97
N PRO A 158 5.57 3.02 3.50
CA PRO A 158 4.35 2.87 4.26
C PRO A 158 4.01 1.38 4.45
N ARG A 159 3.64 1.02 5.68
CA ARG A 159 3.25 -0.36 6.04
C ARG A 159 1.74 -0.58 6.02
N HIS A 160 0.95 0.48 6.13
CA HIS A 160 -0.50 0.41 6.20
C HIS A 160 -1.15 1.45 5.29
N ARG A 161 -2.31 1.11 4.72
CA ARG A 161 -3.13 2.07 3.97
C ARG A 161 -3.71 3.12 4.92
N CYS A 162 -3.50 4.38 4.59
CA CYS A 162 -3.97 5.50 5.40
C CYS A 162 -3.97 6.78 4.56
N GLU A 163 -4.59 7.82 5.11
CA GLU A 163 -4.41 9.19 4.64
C GLU A 163 -3.30 9.84 5.48
N LEU A 164 -2.31 10.40 4.80
CA LEU A 164 -1.14 11.03 5.40
C LEU A 164 -1.24 12.54 5.26
N SER A 165 -1.03 13.24 6.37
CA SER A 165 -1.02 14.70 6.43
C SER A 165 0.41 15.20 6.62
N TRP A 166 0.90 15.92 5.62
CA TRP A 166 2.20 16.55 5.60
C TRP A 166 2.03 18.01 5.98
N ASN A 167 2.81 18.51 6.95
CA ASN A 167 2.54 19.83 7.54
C ASN A 167 3.61 20.87 7.21
N ARG A 168 4.84 20.65 7.70
CA ARG A 168 5.91 21.67 7.65
C ARG A 168 7.26 21.06 7.33
N ILE A 169 8.15 21.89 6.82
CA ILE A 169 9.58 21.56 6.70
C ILE A 169 10.39 22.53 7.54
N GLN A 170 11.35 22.01 8.29
CA GLN A 170 12.32 22.82 9.01
C GLN A 170 13.55 23.01 8.14
N LEU A 171 13.93 24.27 7.93
CA LEU A 171 15.11 24.65 7.16
C LEU A 171 16.09 25.38 8.07
N ARG A 172 17.37 25.14 7.83
CA ARG A 172 18.50 25.79 8.50
C ARG A 172 19.52 26.22 7.46
N GLN A 173 19.85 27.49 7.42
CA GLN A 173 20.83 28.06 6.48
C GLN A 173 21.95 28.74 7.26
N ILE A 174 23.18 28.54 6.82
CA ILE A 174 24.34 29.23 7.41
C ILE A 174 24.43 30.67 6.86
N GLY A 175 24.77 31.63 7.72
CA GLY A 175 25.05 33.00 7.30
C GLY A 175 26.32 33.12 6.44
N PRO A 176 26.47 34.22 5.66
CA PRO A 176 27.62 34.44 4.78
C PRO A 176 28.96 34.47 5.54
N TRP A 177 28.97 34.96 6.79
CA TRP A 177 30.18 34.96 7.62
C TRP A 177 30.45 33.61 8.30
N ARG A 178 29.52 32.66 8.15
CA ARG A 178 29.55 31.34 8.79
C ARG A 178 29.61 31.43 10.32
N LEU A 179 29.02 32.47 10.92
CA LEU A 179 29.02 32.66 12.37
C LEU A 179 27.82 31.99 13.03
N ALA A 180 26.66 31.98 12.35
CA ALA A 180 25.45 31.38 12.88
C ALA A 180 24.66 30.56 11.84
N TRP A 181 23.96 29.55 12.33
CA TRP A 181 22.84 28.92 11.64
C TRP A 181 21.56 29.68 11.95
N HIS A 182 20.78 29.92 10.91
CA HIS A 182 19.46 30.53 10.99
C HIS A 182 18.40 29.48 10.67
N ASP A 183 17.49 29.22 11.60
CA ASP A 183 16.41 28.26 11.47
C ASP A 183 15.06 28.92 11.19
N TRP A 184 14.21 28.28 10.40
CA TRP A 184 12.80 28.65 10.25
C TRP A 184 11.98 27.43 9.82
N HIS A 185 10.66 27.57 9.97
CA HIS A 185 9.70 26.61 9.47
C HIS A 185 9.01 27.20 8.25
N GLN A 186 8.75 26.35 7.26
CA GLN A 186 7.89 26.65 6.13
C GLN A 186 6.70 25.68 6.18
N GLU A 187 5.50 26.25 6.23
CA GLU A 187 4.26 25.47 6.15
C GLU A 187 4.05 25.01 4.70
N LEU A 188 3.91 23.71 4.52
CA LEU A 188 3.67 23.02 3.25
C LEU A 188 2.57 21.96 3.46
N PRO A 189 1.35 22.37 3.83
CA PRO A 189 0.26 21.45 4.10
C PRO A 189 -0.11 20.70 2.81
N GLN A 190 0.05 19.38 2.82
CA GLN A 190 -0.32 18.49 1.72
C GLN A 190 -0.91 17.21 2.27
N THR A 191 -1.94 16.66 1.64
CA THR A 191 -2.49 15.35 1.99
C THR A 191 -2.19 14.34 0.90
N THR A 192 -1.91 13.10 1.28
CA THR A 192 -1.64 12.02 0.33
C THR A 192 -2.17 10.71 0.86
N ARG A 193 -2.74 9.88 -0.02
CA ARG A 193 -3.26 8.57 0.36
C ARG A 193 -2.28 7.46 0.01
N VAL A 194 -2.20 6.49 0.90
CA VAL A 194 -1.47 5.25 0.71
C VAL A 194 -2.45 4.18 0.22
N TYR A 195 -2.20 3.71 -1.00
CA TYR A 195 -2.97 2.71 -1.72
C TYR A 195 -2.39 1.30 -1.52
N PRO A 196 -3.15 0.25 -1.90
CA PRO A 196 -2.63 -1.12 -2.05
C PRO A 196 -1.44 -1.18 -3.02
N ASP A 197 -0.77 -2.34 -3.14
CA ASP A 197 0.35 -2.46 -4.08
C ASP A 197 -0.14 -2.35 -5.54
N LEU A 198 -0.03 -1.14 -6.11
CA LEU A 198 -0.50 -0.84 -7.47
C LEU A 198 0.43 -1.36 -8.56
N VAL A 199 1.66 -1.77 -8.23
CA VAL A 199 2.61 -2.26 -9.25
C VAL A 199 2.13 -3.59 -9.81
N GLY A 200 1.65 -4.49 -8.95
CA GLY A 200 1.05 -5.76 -9.40
C GLY A 200 -0.12 -5.54 -10.36
N LEU A 201 -0.97 -4.54 -10.09
CA LEU A 201 -2.04 -4.15 -11.02
C LEU A 201 -1.51 -3.61 -12.35
N ARG A 202 -0.43 -2.83 -12.33
CA ARG A 202 0.18 -2.29 -13.55
C ARG A 202 0.80 -3.40 -14.42
N GLU A 203 1.57 -4.30 -13.82
CA GLU A 203 2.15 -5.47 -14.50
C GLU A 203 1.05 -6.35 -15.11
N LEU A 204 -0.02 -6.59 -14.35
CA LEU A 204 -1.18 -7.33 -14.82
C LEU A 204 -1.89 -6.61 -15.98
N THR A 205 -2.01 -5.27 -15.92
CA THR A 205 -2.58 -4.47 -17.00
C THR A 205 -1.79 -4.67 -18.29
N ILE A 206 -0.45 -4.60 -18.22
CA ILE A 206 0.44 -4.81 -19.36
C ILE A 206 0.28 -6.24 -19.92
N LYS A 207 0.30 -7.25 -19.04
CA LYS A 207 0.12 -8.66 -19.41
C LYS A 207 -1.20 -8.89 -20.15
N LEU A 208 -2.30 -8.33 -19.65
CA LEU A 208 -3.62 -8.45 -20.26
C LEU A 208 -3.70 -7.71 -21.60
N ALA A 209 -3.10 -6.53 -21.71
CA ALA A 209 -3.01 -5.79 -22.98
C ALA A 209 -2.29 -6.61 -24.05
N LEU A 210 -1.12 -7.19 -23.72
CA LEU A 210 -0.36 -8.04 -24.64
C LEU A 210 -1.14 -9.29 -25.08
N GLN A 211 -1.87 -9.94 -24.15
CA GLN A 211 -2.73 -11.07 -24.49
C GLN A 211 -3.89 -10.70 -25.41
N SER A 212 -4.41 -9.49 -25.30
CA SER A 212 -5.49 -9.00 -26.17
C SER A 212 -4.99 -8.71 -27.60
N SER A 213 -3.79 -8.16 -27.73
CA SER A 213 -3.17 -7.84 -29.03
C SER A 213 -2.73 -9.10 -29.79
N GLY A 214 -2.31 -10.16 -29.09
CA GLY A 214 -1.89 -11.43 -29.71
C GLY A 214 -3.03 -12.35 -30.15
N ASN A 215 -4.26 -12.16 -29.64
CA ASN A 215 -5.41 -13.04 -29.85
C ASN A 215 -6.48 -12.47 -30.80
N LEU A 216 -6.10 -11.65 -31.79
CA LEU A 216 -6.99 -11.14 -32.85
C LEU A 216 -7.61 -12.24 -33.76
N ARG A 217 -7.40 -13.53 -33.47
CA ARG A 217 -8.00 -14.67 -34.17
C ARG A 217 -8.29 -15.84 -33.24
N GLN A 218 -9.03 -15.64 -32.15
CA GLN A 218 -9.71 -16.79 -31.54
C GLN A 218 -11.01 -17.00 -32.31
N LEU A 219 -11.00 -18.04 -33.16
CA LEU A 219 -12.10 -18.45 -34.03
C LEU A 219 -13.45 -18.31 -33.31
N LYS A 220 -14.40 -17.64 -33.98
CA LYS A 220 -15.84 -17.73 -33.70
C LYS A 220 -16.21 -19.21 -33.56
N ARG A 221 -16.19 -19.73 -32.33
CA ARG A 221 -16.76 -21.04 -32.00
C ARG A 221 -18.27 -20.85 -32.00
N GLN A 222 -18.86 -21.00 -33.17
CA GLN A 222 -20.31 -21.11 -33.33
C GLN A 222 -20.79 -22.33 -32.54
N GLY A 223 -21.84 -22.17 -31.71
CA GLY A 223 -22.66 -23.30 -31.27
C GLY A 223 -22.76 -23.59 -29.76
N MET A 224 -22.09 -22.85 -28.87
CA MET A 224 -22.28 -23.00 -27.41
C MET A 224 -22.52 -21.65 -26.71
N GLY A 225 -23.39 -20.86 -27.33
CA GLY A 225 -23.90 -19.62 -26.76
C GLY A 225 -25.17 -19.81 -25.95
N THR A 226 -25.42 -18.91 -25.00
CA THR A 226 -26.70 -18.80 -24.28
C THR A 226 -27.46 -17.53 -24.68
N GLU A 227 -26.77 -16.54 -25.25
CA GLU A 227 -27.35 -15.26 -25.64
C GLU A 227 -27.89 -15.32 -27.07
N PHE A 228 -29.10 -14.81 -27.29
CA PHE A 228 -29.67 -14.75 -28.63
C PHE A 228 -28.95 -13.71 -29.48
N SER A 229 -28.38 -14.15 -30.60
CA SER A 229 -27.72 -13.28 -31.57
C SER A 229 -28.66 -12.93 -32.72
N GLU A 230 -29.10 -13.94 -33.47
CA GLU A 230 -29.97 -13.75 -34.65
C GLU A 230 -30.85 -14.97 -34.93
N LEU A 231 -31.82 -14.79 -35.83
CA LEU A 231 -32.61 -15.89 -36.41
C LEU A 231 -32.09 -16.20 -37.81
N ARG A 232 -31.72 -17.46 -38.03
CA ARG A 232 -31.27 -17.99 -39.31
C ARG A 232 -32.24 -19.06 -39.81
N GLU A 233 -32.34 -19.24 -41.12
CA GLU A 233 -33.06 -20.37 -41.72
C GLU A 233 -32.41 -21.71 -41.34
N TYR A 234 -33.25 -22.68 -40.97
CA TYR A 234 -32.84 -24.02 -40.59
C TYR A 234 -32.05 -24.70 -41.72
N GLY A 235 -30.87 -25.19 -41.38
CA GLY A 235 -30.05 -26.04 -42.23
C GLY A 235 -30.10 -27.49 -41.73
N SER A 236 -29.86 -28.43 -42.65
CA SER A 236 -29.74 -29.84 -42.29
C SER A 236 -28.52 -30.04 -41.38
N GLY A 237 -28.76 -30.49 -40.14
CA GLY A 237 -27.73 -30.66 -39.10
C GLY A 237 -27.87 -29.73 -37.89
N ASP A 238 -28.81 -28.78 -37.93
CA ASP A 238 -29.09 -27.89 -36.79
C ASP A 238 -29.87 -28.61 -35.68
N ASP A 239 -29.60 -28.27 -34.41
CA ASP A 239 -30.32 -28.83 -33.26
C ASP A 239 -31.78 -28.34 -33.26
N LEU A 240 -32.72 -29.29 -33.31
CA LEU A 240 -34.16 -29.04 -33.30
C LEU A 240 -34.62 -28.28 -32.03
N ARG A 241 -33.88 -28.37 -30.93
CA ARG A 241 -34.18 -27.62 -29.69
C ARG A 241 -34.03 -26.11 -29.84
N LEU A 242 -33.23 -25.67 -30.82
CA LEU A 242 -32.97 -24.26 -31.08
C LEU A 242 -33.97 -23.65 -32.09
N ILE A 243 -34.93 -24.43 -32.59
CA ILE A 243 -35.97 -23.92 -33.48
C ILE A 243 -36.90 -22.97 -32.72
N ASP A 244 -37.04 -21.75 -33.24
CA ASP A 244 -38.05 -20.82 -32.77
C ASP A 244 -39.37 -21.07 -33.50
N TRP A 245 -40.23 -21.88 -32.88
CA TRP A 245 -41.53 -22.24 -33.46
C TRP A 245 -42.44 -21.02 -33.68
N LYS A 246 -42.30 -19.97 -32.86
CA LYS A 246 -43.11 -18.75 -32.97
C LYS A 246 -42.69 -17.89 -34.16
N ALA A 247 -41.39 -17.74 -34.39
CA ALA A 247 -40.85 -17.06 -35.56
C ALA A 247 -41.10 -17.86 -36.84
N THR A 248 -40.96 -19.18 -36.77
CA THR A 248 -41.25 -20.12 -37.86
C THR A 248 -42.70 -20.01 -38.33
N ALA A 249 -43.67 -20.00 -37.40
CA ALA A 249 -45.08 -19.86 -37.72
C ALA A 249 -45.43 -18.53 -38.42
N ARG A 250 -44.68 -17.46 -38.14
CA ARG A 250 -44.89 -16.14 -38.77
C ARG A 250 -44.26 -16.02 -40.16
N ARG A 251 -43.09 -16.64 -40.38
CA ARG A 251 -42.34 -16.52 -41.65
C ARG A 251 -42.61 -17.66 -42.64
N GLY A 252 -43.30 -18.73 -42.23
CA GLY A 252 -43.63 -19.86 -43.10
C GLY A 252 -42.45 -20.75 -43.48
N ARG A 253 -41.29 -20.57 -42.84
CA ARG A 253 -40.08 -21.37 -43.03
C ARG A 253 -39.37 -21.60 -41.69
N PRO A 254 -38.77 -22.77 -41.44
CA PRO A 254 -38.16 -23.07 -40.15
C PRO A 254 -36.98 -22.14 -39.84
N LEU A 255 -37.02 -21.50 -38.68
CA LEU A 255 -35.97 -20.60 -38.18
C LEU A 255 -35.34 -21.15 -36.92
N VAL A 256 -34.01 -21.10 -36.86
CA VAL A 256 -33.18 -21.54 -35.74
C VAL A 256 -32.57 -20.31 -35.06
N ARG A 257 -32.57 -20.30 -33.73
CA ARG A 257 -31.90 -19.29 -32.92
C ARG A 257 -30.40 -19.53 -32.97
N VAL A 258 -29.66 -18.58 -33.53
CA VAL A 258 -28.20 -18.54 -33.43
C VAL A 258 -27.89 -17.95 -32.06
N LEU A 259 -27.29 -18.77 -31.20
CA LEU A 259 -26.87 -18.35 -29.88
C LEU A 259 -25.38 -18.01 -29.89
N GLU A 260 -25.04 -16.83 -29.38
CA GLU A 260 -23.65 -16.42 -29.12
C GLU A 260 -23.30 -16.59 -27.64
N PRO A 261 -22.03 -16.87 -27.31
CA PRO A 261 -21.58 -16.88 -25.93
C PRO A 261 -21.91 -15.55 -25.26
N GLU A 262 -22.53 -15.59 -24.07
CA GLU A 262 -22.81 -14.39 -23.27
C GLU A 262 -21.50 -13.61 -23.06
N GLN A 263 -21.44 -12.39 -23.60
CA GLN A 263 -20.21 -11.59 -23.60
C GLN A 263 -19.98 -10.89 -22.25
N GLU A 264 -21.06 -10.58 -21.52
CA GLU A 264 -21.05 -9.78 -20.29
C GLU A 264 -21.45 -10.59 -19.05
N GLN A 265 -20.48 -11.23 -18.40
CA GLN A 265 -20.71 -11.93 -17.14
C GLN A 265 -20.60 -10.97 -15.96
N THR A 266 -21.23 -11.31 -14.84
CA THR A 266 -21.12 -10.55 -13.59
C THR A 266 -20.17 -11.25 -12.63
N VAL A 267 -19.16 -10.53 -12.17
CA VAL A 267 -18.24 -10.95 -11.10
C VAL A 267 -18.51 -10.10 -9.88
N LEU A 268 -18.98 -10.73 -8.80
CA LEU A 268 -19.20 -10.07 -7.52
C LEU A 268 -18.12 -10.51 -6.54
N ILE A 269 -17.34 -9.56 -6.05
CA ILE A 269 -16.26 -9.81 -5.10
C ILE A 269 -16.75 -9.44 -3.71
N LEU A 270 -16.71 -10.38 -2.77
CA LEU A 270 -16.96 -10.15 -1.36
C LEU A 270 -15.64 -10.25 -0.61
N LEU A 271 -15.21 -9.17 0.01
CA LEU A 271 -13.98 -9.11 0.81
C LEU A 271 -14.33 -9.01 2.29
N ASP A 272 -13.93 -10.03 3.03
CA ASP A 272 -14.02 -10.04 4.49
C ASP A 272 -13.00 -9.05 5.09
N ARG A 273 -13.44 -8.21 6.03
CA ARG A 273 -12.59 -7.30 6.82
C ARG A 273 -12.57 -7.65 8.32
N GLY A 274 -13.04 -8.84 8.68
CA GLY A 274 -13.15 -9.32 10.06
C GLY A 274 -11.82 -9.73 10.68
N ARG A 275 -11.94 -10.35 11.86
CA ARG A 275 -10.85 -10.62 12.81
C ARG A 275 -9.70 -11.39 12.19
N LEU A 276 -9.98 -12.46 11.46
CA LEU A 276 -8.93 -13.30 10.86
C LEU A 276 -8.14 -12.56 9.78
N MET A 277 -8.74 -11.56 9.13
CA MET A 277 -8.11 -10.77 8.08
C MET A 277 -7.14 -9.71 8.64
N THR A 278 -7.12 -9.50 9.97
CA THR A 278 -6.15 -8.62 10.66
C THR A 278 -4.75 -9.21 10.78
N ALA A 279 -4.62 -10.54 10.70
CA ALA A 279 -3.35 -11.23 10.85
C ALA A 279 -2.31 -10.74 9.82
N GLN A 280 -1.04 -10.69 10.21
CA GLN A 280 0.04 -10.27 9.32
C GLN A 280 0.67 -11.47 8.62
N VAL A 281 0.82 -11.38 7.30
CA VAL A 281 1.53 -12.33 6.45
C VAL A 281 2.50 -11.56 5.58
N MET A 282 3.79 -11.88 5.68
CA MET A 282 4.88 -11.17 4.98
C MET A 282 4.80 -9.64 5.18
N GLU A 283 4.72 -9.20 6.44
CA GLU A 283 4.69 -7.78 6.87
C GLU A 283 3.46 -6.96 6.43
N GLN A 284 2.48 -7.57 5.76
CA GLN A 284 1.21 -6.94 5.37
C GLN A 284 0.04 -7.69 6.00
N LYS A 285 -1.10 -7.02 6.22
CA LYS A 285 -2.28 -7.72 6.75
C LYS A 285 -2.85 -8.66 5.69
N ARG A 286 -3.46 -9.78 6.08
CA ARG A 286 -4.17 -10.69 5.15
C ARG A 286 -5.22 -9.94 4.33
N PHE A 287 -5.90 -8.99 4.96
CA PHE A 287 -6.80 -8.07 4.29
C PHE A 287 -6.14 -7.36 3.10
N ASP A 288 -4.91 -6.86 3.25
CA ASP A 288 -4.23 -6.10 2.21
C ASP A 288 -3.89 -6.96 0.99
N TRP A 289 -3.51 -8.22 1.21
CA TRP A 289 -3.39 -9.21 0.14
C TRP A 289 -4.73 -9.51 -0.53
N GLY A 290 -5.81 -9.59 0.25
CA GLY A 290 -7.18 -9.73 -0.26
C GLY A 290 -7.62 -8.53 -1.11
N VAL A 291 -7.26 -7.31 -0.72
CA VAL A 291 -7.49 -6.10 -1.53
C VAL A 291 -6.76 -6.19 -2.87
N ASN A 292 -5.48 -6.59 -2.87
CA ASN A 292 -4.72 -6.77 -4.11
C ASN A 292 -5.37 -7.84 -5.01
N ALA A 293 -5.83 -8.96 -4.44
CA ALA A 293 -6.51 -10.02 -5.18
C ALA A 293 -7.84 -9.53 -5.78
N ALA A 294 -8.64 -8.81 -4.99
CA ALA A 294 -9.91 -8.22 -5.42
C ALA A 294 -9.71 -7.25 -6.59
N LEU A 295 -8.76 -6.31 -6.46
CA LEU A 295 -8.48 -5.34 -7.51
C LEU A 295 -7.89 -5.98 -8.78
N SER A 296 -7.04 -7.00 -8.64
CA SER A 296 -6.49 -7.74 -9.78
C SER A 296 -7.57 -8.50 -10.54
N LEU A 297 -8.48 -9.17 -9.81
CA LEU A 297 -9.63 -9.83 -10.40
C LEU A 297 -10.57 -8.82 -11.09
N ALA A 298 -10.85 -7.69 -10.43
CA ALA A 298 -11.67 -6.63 -11.00
C ALA A 298 -11.09 -6.08 -12.30
N LEU A 299 -9.79 -5.77 -12.32
CA LEU A 299 -9.08 -5.32 -13.51
C LEU A 299 -9.17 -6.37 -14.63
N ALA A 300 -8.93 -7.65 -14.32
CA ALA A 300 -8.99 -8.72 -15.31
C ALA A 300 -10.40 -8.90 -15.88
N ALA A 301 -11.42 -8.85 -15.04
CA ALA A 301 -12.82 -8.99 -15.44
C ALA A 301 -13.29 -7.79 -16.29
N LEU A 302 -13.00 -6.55 -15.86
CA LEU A 302 -13.32 -5.34 -16.62
C LEU A 302 -12.63 -5.33 -18.00
N ASN A 303 -11.36 -5.76 -18.07
CA ASN A 303 -10.64 -5.90 -19.34
C ASN A 303 -11.25 -6.97 -20.27
N ARG A 304 -12.06 -7.89 -19.73
CA ARG A 304 -12.79 -8.90 -20.51
C ARG A 304 -14.25 -8.52 -20.76
N GLY A 305 -14.64 -7.28 -20.47
CA GLY A 305 -16.00 -6.78 -20.69
C GLY A 305 -17.02 -7.23 -19.63
N ASP A 306 -16.58 -7.79 -18.51
CA ASP A 306 -17.50 -8.21 -17.45
C ASP A 306 -17.87 -7.06 -16.52
N ARG A 307 -19.07 -7.18 -15.92
CA ARG A 307 -19.52 -6.30 -14.83
C ARG A 307 -18.88 -6.74 -13.52
N VAL A 308 -18.32 -5.80 -12.76
CA VAL A 308 -17.66 -6.10 -11.48
C VAL A 308 -18.32 -5.37 -10.34
N GLY A 309 -18.79 -6.11 -9.33
CA GLY A 309 -19.27 -5.56 -8.06
C GLY A 309 -18.31 -5.86 -6.91
N LEU A 310 -18.38 -5.06 -5.84
CA LEU A 310 -17.56 -5.23 -4.64
C LEU A 310 -18.41 -5.03 -3.38
N GLY A 311 -18.47 -6.05 -2.53
CA GLY A 311 -18.95 -5.98 -1.17
C GLY A 311 -17.79 -6.11 -0.19
N ILE A 312 -17.72 -5.26 0.82
CA ILE A 312 -16.76 -5.37 1.92
C ILE A 312 -17.57 -5.49 3.20
N PHE A 313 -17.32 -6.54 3.98
CA PHE A 313 -18.16 -6.91 5.11
C PHE A 313 -17.37 -7.36 6.34
N ASP A 314 -17.94 -7.10 7.51
CA ASP A 314 -17.57 -7.62 8.83
C ASP A 314 -18.85 -8.18 9.47
N LYS A 315 -19.24 -7.74 10.67
CA LYS A 315 -20.57 -7.99 11.25
C LYS A 315 -21.73 -7.42 10.40
N THR A 316 -21.43 -6.48 9.50
CA THR A 316 -22.39 -5.84 8.60
C THR A 316 -21.76 -5.63 7.22
N MET A 317 -22.59 -5.39 6.20
CA MET A 317 -22.11 -4.95 4.89
C MET A 317 -21.62 -3.49 4.99
N HIS A 318 -20.32 -3.32 5.25
CA HIS A 318 -19.69 -2.01 5.43
C HIS A 318 -19.70 -1.18 4.15
N ARG A 319 -19.51 -1.82 2.99
CA ARG A 319 -19.56 -1.15 1.69
C ARG A 319 -20.10 -2.09 0.63
N TRP A 320 -21.10 -1.62 -0.12
CA TRP A 320 -21.61 -2.30 -1.30
C TRP A 320 -21.45 -1.39 -2.52
N MET A 321 -20.80 -1.93 -3.54
CA MET A 321 -20.66 -1.32 -4.84
C MET A 321 -21.28 -2.23 -5.89
N PRO A 322 -22.37 -1.81 -6.55
CA PRO A 322 -23.08 -2.67 -7.49
C PRO A 322 -22.20 -3.04 -8.68
N PRO A 323 -22.49 -4.17 -9.36
CA PRO A 323 -21.77 -4.53 -10.56
C PRO A 323 -21.96 -3.52 -11.69
N GLU A 324 -20.90 -2.81 -12.04
CA GLU A 324 -20.85 -1.90 -13.18
C GLU A 324 -19.72 -2.30 -14.13
N GLN A 325 -19.75 -1.71 -15.33
CA GLN A 325 -18.71 -1.83 -16.36
C GLN A 325 -18.26 -0.43 -16.80
N GLY A 326 -17.20 -0.38 -17.60
CA GLY A 326 -16.79 0.83 -18.31
C GLY A 326 -15.56 1.54 -17.75
N PRO A 327 -15.10 2.59 -18.46
CA PRO A 327 -13.89 3.31 -18.12
C PRO A 327 -14.07 4.03 -16.77
N GLY A 328 -13.12 3.83 -15.86
CA GLY A 328 -13.11 4.48 -14.54
C GLY A 328 -13.78 3.68 -13.42
N HIS A 329 -14.50 2.58 -13.69
CA HIS A 329 -15.08 1.75 -12.62
C HIS A 329 -14.00 1.14 -11.71
N LEU A 330 -12.86 0.74 -12.28
CA LEU A 330 -11.70 0.31 -11.48
C LEU A 330 -11.21 1.39 -10.52
N SER A 331 -11.20 2.66 -10.95
CA SER A 331 -10.82 3.78 -10.08
C SER A 331 -11.82 3.96 -8.94
N LYS A 332 -13.14 3.85 -9.22
CA LYS A 332 -14.18 3.87 -8.17
C LYS A 332 -13.97 2.73 -7.15
N LEU A 333 -13.68 1.52 -7.62
CA LEU A 333 -13.40 0.35 -6.75
C LEU A 333 -12.18 0.59 -5.87
N LEU A 334 -11.10 1.09 -6.47
CA LEU A 334 -9.85 1.41 -5.79
C LEU A 334 -10.03 2.51 -4.74
N GLU A 335 -10.80 3.56 -5.04
CA GLU A 335 -11.12 4.61 -4.06
C GLU A 335 -12.03 4.10 -2.94
N GLY A 336 -13.00 3.24 -3.27
CA GLY A 336 -13.93 2.65 -2.32
C GLY A 336 -13.27 1.74 -1.28
N ILE A 337 -12.17 1.08 -1.64
CA ILE A 337 -11.44 0.14 -0.77
C ILE A 337 -10.25 0.78 -0.04
N CYS A 338 -9.71 1.89 -0.55
CA CYS A 338 -8.44 2.46 -0.09
C CYS A 338 -8.39 2.75 1.41
N ALA A 339 -9.45 3.37 1.96
CA ALA A 339 -9.51 3.79 3.36
C ALA A 339 -9.95 2.68 4.33
N ILE A 340 -10.30 1.49 3.82
CA ILE A 340 -10.86 0.42 4.65
C ILE A 340 -9.72 -0.43 5.25
N GLN A 341 -9.87 -0.72 6.54
CA GLN A 341 -8.95 -1.52 7.35
C GLN A 341 -9.67 -2.75 7.92
N PRO A 342 -8.98 -3.88 8.14
CA PRO A 342 -9.60 -4.98 8.86
C PRO A 342 -9.73 -4.65 10.35
N GLU A 343 -10.74 -5.22 10.99
CA GLU A 343 -11.08 -5.02 12.40
C GLU A 343 -11.12 -6.35 13.15
N LEU A 344 -10.85 -6.33 14.46
CA LEU A 344 -10.95 -7.50 15.34
C LEU A 344 -12.42 -7.81 15.69
N ILE A 345 -13.25 -8.01 14.67
CA ILE A 345 -14.69 -8.29 14.77
C ILE A 345 -14.99 -9.56 13.98
N GLU A 346 -15.85 -10.42 14.52
CA GLU A 346 -16.27 -11.63 13.83
C GLU A 346 -17.20 -11.27 12.65
N PRO A 347 -16.95 -11.78 11.43
CA PRO A 347 -17.77 -11.47 10.26
C PRO A 347 -19.10 -12.23 10.26
N ASP A 348 -20.16 -11.58 9.76
CA ASP A 348 -21.47 -12.18 9.50
C ASP A 348 -21.55 -12.61 8.02
N TYR A 349 -21.19 -13.87 7.75
CA TYR A 349 -21.19 -14.42 6.40
C TYR A 349 -22.61 -14.57 5.86
N LEU A 350 -23.55 -14.91 6.74
CA LEU A 350 -24.94 -15.08 6.36
C LEU A 350 -25.54 -13.75 5.91
N GLY A 351 -25.33 -12.67 6.67
CA GLY A 351 -25.78 -11.31 6.32
C GLY A 351 -25.16 -10.80 5.02
N ALA A 352 -23.87 -11.08 4.78
CA ALA A 352 -23.21 -10.76 3.52
C ALA A 352 -23.87 -11.49 2.33
N VAL A 353 -24.12 -12.80 2.46
CA VAL A 353 -24.79 -13.60 1.43
C VAL A 353 -26.25 -13.19 1.22
N SER A 354 -26.98 -12.86 2.28
CA SER A 354 -28.34 -12.32 2.19
C SER A 354 -28.37 -11.01 1.40
N THR A 355 -27.38 -10.14 1.61
CA THR A 355 -27.24 -8.90 0.81
C THR A 355 -27.03 -9.21 -0.67
N VAL A 356 -26.18 -10.19 -1.00
CA VAL A 356 -26.01 -10.64 -2.39
C VAL A 356 -27.30 -11.14 -3.00
N LEU A 357 -28.03 -12.02 -2.29
CA LEU A 357 -29.30 -12.60 -2.76
C LEU A 357 -30.36 -11.52 -3.05
N GLN A 358 -30.37 -10.44 -2.26
CA GLN A 358 -31.29 -9.32 -2.42
C GLN A 358 -30.89 -8.37 -3.56
N GLN A 359 -29.62 -7.99 -3.63
CA GLN A 359 -29.13 -6.95 -4.54
C GLN A 359 -28.82 -7.50 -5.95
N GLN A 360 -28.36 -8.75 -6.03
CA GLN A 360 -27.99 -9.38 -7.28
C GLN A 360 -29.12 -10.31 -7.75
N SER A 361 -29.98 -9.80 -8.63
CA SER A 361 -30.72 -10.69 -9.55
C SER A 361 -29.73 -11.33 -10.55
N ARG A 362 -30.07 -12.04 -11.62
CA ARG A 362 -29.07 -12.62 -12.57
C ARG A 362 -27.97 -13.54 -11.96
N ARG A 363 -27.38 -14.37 -12.80
CA ARG A 363 -26.28 -15.25 -12.42
C ARG A 363 -24.99 -14.44 -12.30
N ALA A 364 -24.11 -14.85 -11.39
CA ALA A 364 -22.82 -14.20 -11.16
C ALA A 364 -21.81 -15.21 -10.62
N LEU A 365 -20.53 -14.96 -10.90
CA LEU A 365 -19.43 -15.52 -10.13
C LEU A 365 -19.33 -14.73 -8.81
N VAL A 366 -19.58 -15.39 -7.68
CA VAL A 366 -19.48 -14.76 -6.36
C VAL A 366 -18.18 -15.20 -5.71
N VAL A 367 -17.18 -14.33 -5.73
CA VAL A 367 -15.85 -14.58 -5.18
C VAL A 367 -15.78 -14.06 -3.76
N MET A 368 -15.70 -14.97 -2.78
CA MET A 368 -15.55 -14.63 -1.37
C MET A 368 -14.10 -14.76 -0.95
N ILE A 369 -13.46 -13.63 -0.64
CA ILE A 369 -12.08 -13.55 -0.17
C ILE A 369 -12.10 -13.45 1.36
N THR A 370 -11.68 -14.51 2.03
CA THR A 370 -11.73 -14.65 3.49
C THR A 370 -10.72 -15.69 3.98
N GLU A 371 -10.66 -15.90 5.29
CA GLU A 371 -9.78 -16.88 5.93
C GLU A 371 -10.56 -18.10 6.44
N ILE A 372 -9.92 -19.26 6.36
CA ILE A 372 -10.44 -20.54 6.87
C ILE A 372 -9.46 -21.09 7.89
N VAL A 373 -9.96 -21.42 9.08
CA VAL A 373 -9.16 -22.00 10.17
C VAL A 373 -9.42 -23.50 10.24
N ASP A 374 -10.57 -23.87 10.80
CA ASP A 374 -11.00 -25.27 10.97
C ASP A 374 -12.47 -25.43 10.58
N GLU A 375 -12.97 -26.67 10.62
CA GLU A 375 -14.34 -27.00 10.24
C GLU A 375 -15.41 -26.36 11.13
N THR A 376 -15.16 -26.26 12.43
CA THR A 376 -16.12 -25.74 13.41
C THR A 376 -16.24 -24.23 13.27
N ALA A 377 -15.10 -23.53 13.22
CA ALA A 377 -15.03 -22.09 13.03
C ALA A 377 -15.55 -21.67 11.65
N SER A 378 -15.40 -22.51 10.63
CA SER A 378 -15.81 -22.21 9.26
C SER A 378 -17.23 -22.69 8.92
N ALA A 379 -17.98 -23.25 9.88
CA ALA A 379 -19.29 -23.83 9.62
C ALA A 379 -20.30 -22.81 9.04
N GLU A 380 -20.29 -21.57 9.55
CA GLU A 380 -21.16 -20.50 9.06
C GLU A 380 -20.79 -20.09 7.62
N LEU A 381 -19.50 -19.95 7.32
CA LEU A 381 -18.99 -19.67 5.98
C LEU A 381 -19.44 -20.76 4.98
N ILE A 382 -19.25 -22.03 5.33
CA ILE A 382 -19.65 -23.17 4.47
C ILE A 382 -21.16 -23.12 4.21
N GLY A 383 -21.97 -22.97 5.27
CA GLY A 383 -23.42 -22.87 5.15
C GLY A 383 -23.87 -21.68 4.30
N SER A 384 -23.17 -20.55 4.41
CA SER A 384 -23.46 -19.33 3.64
C SER A 384 -23.12 -19.49 2.17
N LEU A 385 -21.96 -20.09 1.83
CA LEU A 385 -21.56 -20.37 0.46
C LEU A 385 -22.52 -21.36 -0.23
N MET A 386 -23.00 -22.37 0.51
CA MET A 386 -23.99 -23.32 -0.01
C MET A 386 -25.32 -22.66 -0.40
N ARG A 387 -25.72 -21.57 0.28
CA ARG A 387 -26.93 -20.81 -0.09
C ARG A 387 -26.77 -20.07 -1.42
N LEU A 388 -25.55 -19.81 -1.88
CA LEU A 388 -25.29 -19.18 -3.17
C LEU A 388 -25.34 -20.18 -4.34
N SER A 389 -24.95 -21.43 -4.11
CA SER A 389 -24.82 -22.47 -5.16
C SER A 389 -26.03 -22.67 -6.09
N PRO A 390 -27.30 -22.53 -5.65
CA PRO A 390 -28.44 -22.73 -6.54
C PRO A 390 -28.54 -21.72 -7.69
N ARG A 391 -27.99 -20.51 -7.51
CA ARG A 391 -28.15 -19.40 -8.46
C ARG A 391 -26.82 -18.83 -8.98
N TYR A 392 -25.79 -18.88 -8.15
CA TYR A 392 -24.49 -18.30 -8.42
C TYR A 392 -23.43 -19.39 -8.48
N LEU A 393 -22.26 -19.05 -9.01
CA LEU A 393 -21.08 -19.89 -8.88
C LEU A 393 -20.24 -19.35 -7.70
N PRO A 394 -20.34 -19.94 -6.50
CA PRO A 394 -19.53 -19.51 -5.36
C PRO A 394 -18.08 -19.91 -5.55
N PHE A 395 -17.17 -18.99 -5.25
CA PHE A 395 -15.73 -19.18 -5.31
C PHE A 395 -15.09 -18.65 -4.03
N CYS A 396 -14.73 -19.57 -3.13
CA CYS A 396 -13.99 -19.26 -1.92
C CYS A 396 -12.50 -19.10 -2.24
N VAL A 397 -11.94 -17.95 -1.86
CA VAL A 397 -10.54 -17.61 -2.04
C VAL A 397 -9.95 -17.33 -0.67
N THR A 398 -8.87 -18.02 -0.35
CA THR A 398 -8.22 -17.91 0.94
C THR A 398 -6.71 -17.89 0.78
N LEU A 399 -6.06 -17.26 1.76
CA LEU A 399 -4.65 -16.96 1.72
C LEU A 399 -3.87 -17.98 2.55
N ARG A 400 -2.84 -18.57 1.95
CA ARG A 400 -1.92 -19.44 2.65
C ARG A 400 -0.75 -18.65 3.22
N ASP A 401 -0.43 -18.91 4.49
CA ASP A 401 0.76 -18.36 5.13
C ASP A 401 1.98 -19.28 4.90
N PRO A 402 3.01 -18.82 4.16
CA PRO A 402 4.20 -19.62 3.91
C PRO A 402 4.97 -19.97 5.19
N LYS A 403 4.82 -19.22 6.29
CA LYS A 403 5.48 -19.54 7.56
C LYS A 403 4.95 -20.83 8.17
N ILE A 404 3.65 -21.08 8.06
CA ILE A 404 3.03 -22.33 8.55
C ILE A 404 3.54 -23.52 7.74
N GLU A 405 3.66 -23.39 6.41
CA GLU A 405 4.24 -24.43 5.57
C GLU A 405 5.72 -24.70 5.91
N GLN A 406 6.51 -23.65 6.12
CA GLN A 406 7.91 -23.77 6.51
C GLN A 406 8.05 -24.49 7.86
N GLN A 407 7.20 -24.18 8.84
CA GLN A 407 7.18 -24.87 10.13
C GLN A 407 6.77 -26.34 10.01
N ALA A 408 5.80 -26.64 9.15
CA ALA A 408 5.38 -28.02 8.90
C ALA A 408 6.47 -28.86 8.20
N GLN A 409 7.27 -28.23 7.33
CA GLN A 409 8.35 -28.86 6.55
C GLN A 409 9.70 -28.86 7.27
N ALA A 410 9.87 -28.05 8.33
CA ALA A 410 11.11 -27.94 9.05
C ALA A 410 11.60 -29.32 9.52
N ALA A 411 12.88 -29.63 9.31
CA ALA A 411 13.49 -30.83 9.85
C ALA A 411 13.39 -30.78 11.38
N SER A 412 12.79 -31.80 11.97
CA SER A 412 12.56 -31.90 13.42
C SER A 412 13.23 -33.16 13.93
N ALA A 413 14.53 -33.28 13.68
CA ALA A 413 15.37 -34.12 14.52
C ALA A 413 15.87 -33.20 15.62
N PRO A 414 15.38 -33.33 16.88
CA PRO A 414 15.94 -32.55 17.98
C PRO A 414 17.44 -32.88 18.10
N GLU A 415 18.30 -31.86 18.01
CA GLU A 415 19.73 -32.01 18.33
C GLU A 415 19.93 -32.26 19.84
N ASP A 416 18.96 -31.81 20.65
CA ASP A 416 18.88 -32.01 22.09
C ASP A 416 17.45 -32.45 22.49
N LEU A 417 17.33 -33.55 23.26
CA LEU A 417 16.04 -34.04 23.77
C LEU A 417 15.38 -33.06 24.77
N GLY A 418 16.11 -32.04 25.24
CA GLY A 418 15.60 -31.01 26.16
C GLY A 418 14.72 -29.92 25.50
N ASP A 419 14.83 -29.68 24.19
CA ASP A 419 14.05 -28.65 23.50
C ASP A 419 13.00 -29.26 22.56
N LEU A 420 11.77 -29.37 23.08
CA LEU A 420 10.62 -29.93 22.37
C LEU A 420 9.78 -28.87 21.65
N ASP A 421 10.04 -27.57 21.86
CA ASP A 421 9.25 -26.48 21.24
C ASP A 421 9.22 -26.57 19.69
N PRO A 422 10.34 -26.87 18.99
CA PRO A 422 10.32 -27.07 17.54
C PRO A 422 9.40 -28.22 17.09
N LEU A 423 9.34 -29.31 17.89
CA LEU A 423 8.48 -30.46 17.60
C LEU A 423 6.99 -30.09 17.77
N TYR A 424 6.65 -29.38 18.85
CA TYR A 424 5.27 -28.93 19.09
C TYR A 424 4.80 -27.95 18.01
N ARG A 425 5.63 -26.96 17.64
CA ARG A 425 5.30 -26.00 16.56
C ARG A 425 5.04 -26.71 15.24
N ARG A 426 5.86 -27.70 14.88
CA ARG A 426 5.65 -28.50 13.68
C ARG A 426 4.35 -29.32 13.75
N ALA A 427 4.08 -29.97 14.88
CA ALA A 427 2.86 -30.76 15.05
C ALA A 427 1.60 -29.90 14.89
N VAL A 428 1.57 -28.71 15.51
CA VAL A 428 0.48 -27.74 15.36
C VAL A 428 0.37 -27.25 13.92
N ALA A 429 1.50 -26.94 13.26
CA ALA A 429 1.48 -26.50 11.86
C ALA A 429 0.90 -27.57 10.92
N LEU A 430 1.25 -28.85 11.14
CA LEU A 430 0.69 -29.97 10.38
C LEU A 430 -0.81 -30.14 10.61
N ASP A 431 -1.26 -30.04 11.86
CA ASP A 431 -2.69 -30.13 12.22
C ASP A 431 -3.50 -29.00 11.57
N LEU A 432 -3.03 -27.75 11.67
CA LEU A 432 -3.69 -26.60 11.03
C LEU A 432 -3.79 -26.77 9.50
N LEU A 433 -2.73 -27.24 8.84
CA LEU A 433 -2.77 -27.52 7.41
C LEU A 433 -3.74 -28.65 7.07
N HIS A 434 -3.82 -29.69 7.90
CA HIS A 434 -4.74 -30.81 7.72
C HIS A 434 -6.21 -30.37 7.87
N GLN A 435 -6.55 -29.67 8.95
CA GLN A 435 -7.90 -29.17 9.21
C GLN A 435 -8.39 -28.28 8.06
N ARG A 436 -7.53 -27.40 7.56
CA ARG A 436 -7.82 -26.55 6.41
C ARG A 436 -8.13 -27.35 5.14
N GLN A 437 -7.38 -28.42 4.87
CA GLN A 437 -7.65 -29.30 3.71
C GLN A 437 -9.01 -30.00 3.81
N LEU A 438 -9.44 -30.41 5.01
CA LEU A 438 -10.76 -31.01 5.22
C LEU A 438 -11.89 -30.05 4.87
N VAL A 439 -11.77 -28.78 5.29
CA VAL A 439 -12.74 -27.72 4.93
C VAL A 439 -12.82 -27.53 3.42
N PHE A 440 -11.68 -27.52 2.73
CA PHE A 440 -11.66 -27.38 1.26
C PHE A 440 -12.29 -28.56 0.55
N ALA A 441 -12.01 -29.79 0.99
CA ALA A 441 -12.64 -30.98 0.43
C ALA A 441 -14.16 -30.90 0.58
N LYS A 442 -14.65 -30.46 1.74
CA LYS A 442 -16.09 -30.27 2.00
C LYS A 442 -16.71 -29.20 1.10
N LEU A 443 -16.07 -28.04 0.95
CA LEU A 443 -16.53 -26.98 0.04
C LEU A 443 -16.60 -27.46 -1.42
N GLN A 444 -15.57 -28.17 -1.88
CA GLN A 444 -15.52 -28.71 -3.25
C GLN A 444 -16.60 -29.76 -3.50
N GLN A 445 -16.86 -30.65 -2.54
CA GLN A 445 -17.96 -31.62 -2.62
C GLN A 445 -19.33 -30.94 -2.75
N GLN A 446 -19.49 -29.75 -2.18
CA GLN A 446 -20.72 -28.93 -2.27
C GLN A 446 -20.77 -28.03 -3.52
N GLY A 447 -19.86 -28.23 -4.47
CA GLY A 447 -19.82 -27.48 -5.74
C GLY A 447 -19.23 -26.07 -5.63
N VAL A 448 -18.63 -25.72 -4.49
CA VAL A 448 -17.95 -24.44 -4.29
C VAL A 448 -16.55 -24.52 -4.88
N LEU A 449 -16.19 -23.53 -5.71
CA LEU A 449 -14.81 -23.41 -6.17
C LEU A 449 -13.92 -22.94 -5.02
N VAL A 450 -12.72 -23.49 -4.91
CA VAL A 450 -11.78 -23.12 -3.84
C VAL A 450 -10.42 -22.76 -4.44
N LEU A 451 -9.84 -21.65 -3.99
CA LEU A 451 -8.46 -21.27 -4.25
C LEU A 451 -7.78 -21.03 -2.91
N ASP A 452 -6.72 -21.80 -2.66
CA ASP A 452 -5.81 -21.60 -1.56
C ASP A 452 -4.42 -21.35 -2.14
N ALA A 453 -3.93 -20.12 -2.02
CA ALA A 453 -2.71 -19.68 -2.66
C ALA A 453 -1.81 -18.91 -1.67
N PRO A 454 -0.48 -19.03 -1.79
CA PRO A 454 0.44 -18.19 -1.03
C PRO A 454 0.15 -16.71 -1.26
N ALA A 455 0.30 -15.90 -0.21
CA ALA A 455 0.06 -14.45 -0.23
C ALA A 455 0.64 -13.74 -1.47
N ALA A 456 1.90 -14.04 -1.86
CA ALA A 456 2.55 -13.38 -2.99
C ALA A 456 1.96 -13.75 -4.37
N GLN A 457 1.21 -14.86 -4.46
CA GLN A 457 0.71 -15.41 -5.73
C GLN A 457 -0.82 -15.37 -5.83
N ILE A 458 -1.52 -14.98 -4.77
CA ILE A 458 -2.98 -15.05 -4.67
C ILE A 458 -3.69 -14.30 -5.81
N SER A 459 -3.22 -13.10 -6.14
CA SER A 459 -3.78 -12.27 -7.21
C SER A 459 -3.64 -12.94 -8.58
N ASP A 460 -2.45 -13.44 -8.91
CA ASP A 460 -2.16 -14.04 -10.21
C ASP A 460 -2.93 -15.35 -10.39
N GLN A 461 -2.93 -16.21 -9.38
CA GLN A 461 -3.65 -17.47 -9.42
C GLN A 461 -5.18 -17.25 -9.49
N LEU A 462 -5.71 -16.26 -8.78
CA LEU A 462 -7.13 -15.92 -8.85
C LEU A 462 -7.54 -15.45 -10.24
N VAL A 463 -6.75 -14.54 -10.84
CA VAL A 463 -6.99 -14.05 -12.19
C VAL A 463 -6.93 -15.21 -13.19
N GLU A 464 -5.91 -16.07 -13.09
CA GLU A 464 -5.80 -17.23 -13.99
C GLU A 464 -6.99 -18.18 -13.84
N ARG A 465 -7.45 -18.45 -12.62
CA ARG A 465 -8.62 -19.29 -12.36
C ARG A 465 -9.88 -18.67 -12.99
N TYR A 466 -10.11 -17.38 -12.81
CA TYR A 466 -11.21 -16.66 -13.45
C TYR A 466 -11.13 -16.75 -14.99
N LEU A 467 -9.97 -16.49 -15.58
CA LEU A 467 -9.77 -16.57 -17.04
C LEU A 467 -10.04 -17.99 -17.58
N ARG A 468 -9.63 -19.03 -16.85
CA ARG A 468 -9.93 -20.43 -17.20
C ARG A 468 -11.42 -20.76 -17.08
N LEU A 469 -12.12 -20.21 -16.08
CA LEU A 469 -13.57 -20.39 -15.93
C LEU A 469 -14.33 -19.72 -17.08
N LYS A 470 -13.96 -18.49 -17.41
CA LYS A 470 -14.53 -17.74 -18.54
C LYS A 470 -14.29 -18.47 -19.87
N ALA A 471 -13.07 -18.96 -20.12
CA ALA A 471 -12.75 -19.73 -21.33
C ALA A 471 -13.53 -21.05 -21.48
N ARG A 472 -14.06 -21.60 -20.39
CA ARG A 472 -14.83 -22.85 -20.36
C ARG A 472 -16.35 -22.62 -20.34
N ASN A 473 -16.83 -21.38 -20.48
CA ASN A 473 -18.26 -21.01 -20.38
C ASN A 473 -18.94 -21.58 -19.12
N ARG A 474 -18.23 -21.58 -17.98
CA ARG A 474 -18.76 -22.09 -16.70
C ARG A 474 -19.43 -21.04 -15.82
N LEU A 475 -19.31 -19.77 -16.20
CA LEU A 475 -19.79 -18.62 -15.43
C LEU A 475 -21.26 -18.32 -15.74
#